data_AF-A0A840YI10-F1
#
_entry.id   AF-A0A840YI10-F1
#
_cell.length_a   1.000
_cell.length_b   1.000
_cell.length_c   1.000
_cell.angle_alpha   90.00
_cell.angle_beta   90.00
_cell.angle_gamma   90.00
#
_symmetry.space_group_name_H-M   'P 1'
#
loop_
_entity.id
_entity.type
_entity.pdbx_description
1 polymer ?
#
loop_
_entity_poly.entity_id
_entity_poly.type
_entity_poly.pdbx_seq_one_letter_code
_entity_poly.pdbx_strand_id
1 'polypeptide(L)'
;MTIATATASALVPTENASRYLQQLCKHWQHNLQVEFTPENGTVIFPKDARGSDYPGDAVVTFNAVEDGLDLRIDASSPEQLEGLKDVVQRHLDRFAFRQGELQYDWK
;
A
#
# COMPACT_ATOMS: atom_id res chain seq x y z
N MET A 1 3.88 21.99 1.15
CA MET A 1 3.52 21.26 -0.08
C MET A 1 4.61 20.22 -0.29
N THR A 2 4.41 19.00 0.20
CA THR A 2 5.37 17.91 0.02
C THR A 2 5.13 17.35 -1.37
N ILE A 3 6.02 17.66 -2.31
CA ILE A 3 5.93 17.13 -3.68
C ILE A 3 6.32 15.67 -3.58
N ALA A 4 5.42 14.75 -3.95
CA ALA A 4 5.80 13.37 -4.13
C ALA A 4 6.83 13.28 -5.25
N THR A 5 8.01 12.76 -4.91
CA THR A 5 9.16 12.73 -5.82
C THR A 5 9.20 11.44 -6.62
N ALA A 6 8.57 10.37 -6.11
CA ALA A 6 8.53 9.07 -6.77
C ALA A 6 7.17 8.41 -6.53
N THR A 7 6.57 7.89 -7.59
CA THR A 7 5.28 7.20 -7.54
C THR A 7 5.39 5.83 -8.18
N ALA A 8 4.64 4.85 -7.67
CA ALA A 8 4.44 3.59 -8.37
C ALA A 8 2.99 3.14 -8.25
N SER A 9 2.54 2.38 -9.25
CA SER A 9 1.22 1.75 -9.22
C SER A 9 1.29 0.29 -9.65
N ALA A 10 0.43 -0.55 -9.08
CA ALA A 10 0.31 -1.96 -9.46
C ALA A 10 -1.14 -2.42 -9.34
N LEU A 11 -1.60 -3.19 -10.31
CA LEU A 11 -2.88 -3.87 -10.24
C LEU A 11 -2.65 -5.32 -9.83
N VAL A 12 -3.21 -5.71 -8.70
CA VAL A 12 -3.13 -7.08 -8.19
C VAL A 12 -4.42 -7.81 -8.53
N PRO A 13 -4.40 -8.76 -9.48
CA PRO A 13 -5.61 -9.49 -9.86
C PRO A 13 -6.07 -10.38 -8.71
N THR A 14 -7.25 -10.10 -8.16
CA THR A 14 -7.83 -10.86 -7.05
C THR A 14 -9.32 -10.61 -6.90
N GLU A 15 -10.09 -11.67 -6.68
CA GLU A 15 -11.53 -11.57 -6.36
C GLU A 15 -11.78 -11.06 -4.93
N ASN A 16 -10.73 -10.96 -4.10
CA ASN A 16 -10.83 -10.62 -2.68
C ASN A 16 -10.29 -9.20 -2.38
N ALA A 17 -10.26 -8.30 -3.36
CA ALA A 17 -9.67 -6.97 -3.26
C ALA A 17 -10.17 -6.19 -2.03
N SER A 18 -11.49 -6.04 -1.90
CA SER A 18 -12.12 -5.38 -0.74
C SER A 18 -11.73 -6.00 0.60
N ARG A 19 -11.64 -7.33 0.65
CA ARG A 19 -11.31 -8.07 1.88
C ARG A 19 -9.85 -7.87 2.27
N TYR A 20 -8.94 -7.85 1.31
CA TYR A 20 -7.51 -7.63 1.58
C TYR A 20 -7.22 -6.19 1.96
N LEU A 21 -7.82 -5.24 1.25
CA LEU A 21 -7.77 -3.81 1.60
C LEU A 21 -8.18 -3.59 3.06
N GLN A 22 -9.35 -4.08 3.45
CA GLN A 22 -9.85 -3.89 4.81
C GLN A 22 -8.97 -4.56 5.88
N GLN A 23 -8.42 -5.75 5.61
CA GLN A 23 -7.52 -6.42 6.56
C GLN A 23 -6.21 -5.65 6.75
N LEU A 24 -5.64 -5.18 5.65
CA LEU A 24 -4.38 -4.45 5.63
C LEU A 24 -4.52 -3.07 6.28
N CYS A 25 -5.58 -2.32 5.94
CA CYS A 25 -5.93 -1.07 6.61
C CYS A 25 -6.16 -1.26 8.12
N LYS A 26 -6.91 -2.29 8.52
CA LYS A 26 -7.14 -2.59 9.95
C LYS A 26 -5.87 -3.00 10.69
N HIS A 27 -4.93 -3.63 10.02
CA HIS A 27 -3.64 -4.01 10.60
C HIS A 27 -2.77 -2.76 10.86
N TRP A 28 -2.77 -1.82 9.92
CA TRP A 28 -1.92 -0.64 10.01
C TRP A 28 -2.50 0.52 10.82
N GLN A 29 -3.82 0.61 10.98
CA GLN A 29 -4.47 1.66 11.79
C GLN A 29 -3.99 1.72 13.26
N HIS A 30 -3.32 0.67 13.74
CA HIS A 30 -2.75 0.64 15.10
C HIS A 30 -1.50 1.51 15.25
N ASN A 31 -0.74 1.70 14.17
CA ASN A 31 0.56 2.40 14.18
C ASN A 31 0.63 3.56 13.19
N LEU A 32 -0.29 3.60 12.21
CA LEU A 32 -0.30 4.56 11.11
C LEU A 32 -1.66 5.24 11.03
N GLN A 33 -1.68 6.43 10.41
CA GLN A 33 -2.93 7.08 10.06
C GLN A 33 -3.52 6.36 8.83
N VAL A 34 -4.70 5.79 8.99
CA VAL A 34 -5.39 5.01 7.97
C VAL A 34 -6.83 5.48 7.86
N GLU A 35 -7.28 5.69 6.64
CA GLU A 35 -8.68 5.94 6.30
C GLU A 35 -9.10 4.91 5.26
N PHE A 36 -10.18 4.16 5.52
CA PHE A 36 -10.61 3.13 4.57
C PHE A 36 -12.12 2.92 4.57
N THR A 37 -12.60 2.49 3.41
CA THR A 37 -13.94 1.96 3.15
C THR A 37 -13.80 0.55 2.57
N PRO A 38 -14.90 -0.16 2.29
CA PRO A 38 -14.83 -1.43 1.57
C PRO A 38 -14.26 -1.31 0.15
N GLU A 39 -14.26 -0.12 -0.44
CA GLU A 39 -13.88 0.11 -1.84
C GLU A 39 -12.53 0.80 -1.97
N ASN A 40 -12.17 1.67 -1.01
CA ASN A 40 -10.96 2.47 -1.10
C ASN A 40 -10.29 2.67 0.26
N GLY A 41 -8.97 2.61 0.29
CA GLY A 41 -8.15 2.76 1.48
C GLY A 41 -6.98 3.69 1.24
N THR A 42 -6.65 4.54 2.20
CA THR A 42 -5.52 5.46 2.18
C THR A 42 -4.75 5.33 3.48
N VAL A 43 -3.43 5.18 3.38
CA VAL A 43 -2.52 4.96 4.50
C VAL A 43 -1.40 5.97 4.40
N ILE A 44 -1.16 6.72 5.48
CA ILE A 44 -0.05 7.66 5.56
C ILE A 44 1.10 7.00 6.31
N PHE A 45 2.24 6.89 5.63
CA PHE A 45 3.50 6.42 6.19
C PHE A 45 4.35 7.64 6.56
N PRO A 46 4.58 7.91 7.86
CA PRO A 46 5.35 9.05 8.28
C PRO A 46 6.80 8.91 7.79
N LYS A 47 7.46 10.04 7.54
CA LYS A 47 8.85 10.09 7.10
C LYS A 47 9.82 9.36 8.05
N ASP A 48 9.46 9.30 9.33
CA ASP A 48 10.21 8.64 10.40
C ASP A 48 9.72 7.22 10.75
N ALA A 49 8.87 6.63 9.89
CA ALA A 49 8.35 5.29 10.08
C ALA A 49 9.49 4.27 10.31
N ARG A 50 9.37 3.50 11.41
CA ARG A 50 10.34 2.47 11.84
C ARG A 50 11.79 2.98 11.98
N GLY A 51 11.97 4.25 12.37
CA GLY A 51 13.30 4.83 12.57
C GLY A 51 14.02 5.21 11.28
N SER A 52 13.28 5.31 10.17
CA SER A 52 13.78 5.90 8.93
C SER A 52 13.89 7.42 9.07
N ASP A 53 14.57 8.10 8.12
CA ASP A 53 14.52 9.56 8.02
C ASP A 53 14.37 9.96 6.54
N TYR A 54 13.17 9.74 6.01
CA TYR A 54 12.85 10.13 4.65
C TYR A 54 12.61 11.66 4.55
N PRO A 55 12.73 12.25 3.35
CA PRO A 55 12.50 13.68 3.16
C PRO A 55 11.04 14.11 3.41
N GLY A 56 10.07 13.18 3.37
CA GLY A 56 8.69 13.44 3.67
C GLY A 56 7.84 12.17 3.86
N ASP A 57 6.58 12.39 4.21
CA ASP A 57 5.61 11.32 4.37
C ASP A 57 5.28 10.70 3.01
N ALA A 58 4.95 9.42 3.02
CA ALA A 58 4.43 8.72 1.87
C ALA A 58 2.96 8.37 2.07
N VAL A 59 2.24 8.27 0.97
CA VAL A 59 0.84 7.90 0.95
C VAL A 59 0.69 6.64 0.10
N VAL A 60 0.02 5.64 0.65
CA VAL A 60 -0.37 4.44 -0.08
C VAL A 60 -1.88 4.40 -0.20
N THR A 61 -2.36 4.34 -1.44
CA THR A 61 -3.77 4.25 -1.76
C THR A 61 -4.08 2.87 -2.33
N PHE A 62 -5.23 2.35 -1.95
CA PHE A 62 -5.77 1.06 -2.32
C PHE A 62 -7.15 1.30 -2.90
N ASN A 63 -7.46 0.73 -4.06
CA ASN A 63 -8.78 0.81 -4.66
C ASN A 63 -9.21 -0.59 -5.13
N ALA A 64 -10.32 -1.08 -4.58
CA ALA A 64 -10.92 -2.33 -5.00
C ALA A 64 -11.72 -2.08 -6.28
N VAL A 65 -11.24 -2.64 -7.37
CA VAL A 65 -11.87 -2.57 -8.69
C VAL A 65 -12.35 -3.95 -9.11
N GLU A 66 -13.13 -4.01 -10.18
CA GLU A 66 -13.64 -5.27 -10.73
C GLU A 66 -12.54 -6.27 -11.13
N ASP A 67 -11.40 -5.77 -11.62
CA ASP A 67 -10.27 -6.59 -12.08
C ASP A 67 -9.33 -7.00 -10.93
N GLY A 68 -9.45 -6.39 -9.75
CA GLY A 68 -8.56 -6.67 -8.62
C GLY A 68 -8.38 -5.52 -7.64
N LEU A 69 -7.22 -5.51 -6.97
CA LEU A 69 -6.83 -4.45 -6.05
C LEU A 69 -5.80 -3.55 -6.73
N ASP A 70 -6.22 -2.33 -7.06
CA ASP A 70 -5.33 -1.27 -7.53
C ASP A 70 -4.56 -0.68 -6.34
N LEU A 71 -3.25 -0.58 -6.51
CA LEU A 71 -2.30 -0.08 -5.53
C LEU A 71 -1.61 1.14 -6.12
N ARG A 72 -1.53 2.22 -5.35
CA ARG A 72 -0.73 3.39 -5.68
C ARG A 72 0.11 3.79 -4.48
N ILE A 73 1.38 4.04 -4.70
CA ILE A 73 2.32 4.57 -3.72
C ILE A 73 2.81 5.92 -4.22
N ASP A 74 2.63 6.95 -3.42
CA ASP A 74 3.19 8.29 -3.59
C ASP A 74 4.23 8.49 -2.48
N ALA A 75 5.51 8.49 -2.84
CA ALA A 75 6.63 8.57 -1.91
C ALA A 75 7.43 9.86 -2.08
N SER A 76 8.06 10.30 -1.00
CA SER A 76 8.93 11.49 -1.00
C SER A 76 10.31 11.23 -1.61
N SER A 77 10.71 9.96 -1.75
CA SER A 77 11.99 9.54 -2.34
C SER A 77 11.90 8.15 -3.00
N PRO A 78 12.77 7.82 -3.95
CA PRO A 78 12.83 6.49 -4.56
C PRO A 78 13.15 5.36 -3.56
N GLU A 79 14.00 5.63 -2.56
CA GLU A 79 14.34 4.66 -1.51
C GLU A 79 13.11 4.30 -0.66
N GLN A 80 12.32 5.32 -0.29
CA GLN A 80 11.05 5.12 0.40
C GLN A 80 10.06 4.33 -0.47
N LEU A 81 10.01 4.63 -1.78
CA LEU A 81 9.14 3.92 -2.72
C LEU A 81 9.46 2.43 -2.79
N GLU A 82 10.73 2.06 -2.98
CA GLU A 82 11.16 0.66 -3.05
C GLU A 82 10.89 -0.08 -1.74
N GLY A 83 11.16 0.56 -0.59
CA GLY A 83 10.83 0.01 0.72
C GLY A 83 9.33 -0.23 0.90
N LEU A 84 8.48 0.71 0.46
CA LEU A 84 7.03 0.58 0.53
C LEU A 84 6.48 -0.50 -0.39
N LYS A 85 7.03 -0.66 -1.61
CA LYS A 85 6.64 -1.75 -2.51
C LYS A 85 6.83 -3.10 -1.84
N ASP A 86 7.98 -3.33 -1.21
CA ASP A 86 8.28 -4.57 -0.49
C ASP A 86 7.36 -4.76 0.73
N VAL A 87 7.15 -3.70 1.52
CA VAL A 87 6.24 -3.74 2.68
C VAL A 87 4.81 -4.10 2.26
N VAL A 88 4.27 -3.45 1.22
CA VAL A 88 2.91 -3.71 0.72
C VAL A 88 2.79 -5.15 0.24
N GLN A 89 3.73 -5.62 -0.59
CA GLN A 89 3.74 -6.99 -1.12
C GLN A 89 3.77 -8.04 0.00
N ARG A 90 4.67 -7.91 0.97
CA ARG A 90 4.78 -8.87 2.09
C ARG A 90 3.50 -8.96 2.92
N HIS A 91 2.80 -7.85 3.13
CA HIS A 91 1.56 -7.86 3.90
C HIS A 91 0.41 -8.46 3.10
N LEU A 92 0.25 -8.08 1.83
CA LEU A 92 -0.77 -8.65 0.96
C LEU A 92 -0.55 -10.15 0.76
N ASP A 93 0.67 -10.59 0.47
CA ASP A 93 1.02 -12.01 0.32
C ASP A 93 0.70 -12.81 1.59
N ARG A 94 0.97 -12.25 2.78
CA ARG A 94 0.59 -12.90 4.05
C ARG A 94 -0.92 -13.10 4.19
N PHE A 95 -1.74 -12.18 3.68
CA PHE A 95 -3.21 -12.34 3.70
C PHE A 95 -3.71 -13.26 2.57
N ALA A 96 -3.04 -13.25 1.42
CA ALA A 96 -3.35 -14.04 0.26
C ALA A 96 -2.71 -15.43 0.26
N PHE A 97 -1.86 -15.75 1.25
CA PHE A 97 -1.18 -17.04 1.40
C PHE A 97 -2.12 -18.26 1.33
N ARG A 98 -3.41 -18.08 1.68
CA ARG A 98 -4.42 -19.14 1.58
C ARG A 98 -5.06 -19.28 0.19
N GLN A 99 -4.80 -18.36 -0.74
CA GLN A 99 -5.46 -18.26 -2.05
C GLN A 99 -4.49 -18.33 -3.24
N GLY A 100 -3.18 -18.11 -3.02
CA GLY A 100 -2.16 -18.26 -4.06
C GLY A 100 -1.18 -17.10 -4.09
N GLU A 101 -0.20 -17.19 -4.99
CA GLU A 101 0.81 -16.17 -5.21
C GLU A 101 0.17 -14.97 -5.93
N LEU A 102 0.22 -13.79 -5.33
CA LEU A 102 -0.29 -12.56 -5.93
C LEU A 102 0.75 -12.00 -6.92
N GLN A 103 0.26 -11.49 -8.05
CA GLN A 103 1.11 -10.83 -9.05
C GLN A 103 1.11 -9.33 -8.83
N TYR A 104 2.30 -8.72 -8.85
CA TYR A 104 2.49 -7.29 -8.66
C TYR A 104 3.29 -6.71 -9.84
N ASP A 105 2.58 -6.20 -10.85
CA ASP A 105 3.19 -5.53 -12.00
C ASP A 105 3.35 -4.02 -11.69
N TRP A 106 4.40 -3.67 -10.93
CA TRP A 106 4.68 -2.28 -10.58
C TRP A 106 5.12 -1.45 -11.79
N LYS A 107 4.49 -0.29 -11.98
CA LYS A 107 4.80 0.71 -13.00
C LYS A 107 5.16 2.05 -12.39
#